data_AF-A0A017HJE9-F1
#
_entry.id   AF-A0A017HJE9-F1
#
_cell.length_a   1.000
_cell.length_b   1.000
_cell.length_c   1.000
_cell.angle_alpha   90.00
_cell.angle_beta   90.00
_cell.angle_gamma   90.00
#
_symmetry.space_group_name_H-M   'P 1'
#
loop_
_entity.id
_entity.type
_entity.pdbx_description
1 polymer ?
#
loop_
_entity_poly.entity_id
_entity_poly.type
_entity_poly.pdbx_seq_one_letter_code
_entity_poly.pdbx_strand_id
1 'polypeptide(L)' 'MIYPLAGLLIGAALGALGARRREGTRFDLLQWAAVGAILGGLIGLFLLILIQRNLA' A
#
# COMPACT_ATOMS: atom_id res chain seq x y z
N MET A 1 5.14 -0.79 14.33
CA MET A 1 5.78 -1.54 13.22
C MET A 1 4.79 -2.28 12.33
N ILE A 2 3.64 -2.75 12.83
CA ILE A 2 2.65 -3.46 11.98
C ILE A 2 1.91 -2.56 10.98
N TYR A 3 1.64 -1.29 11.33
CA TYR A 3 0.83 -0.40 10.47
C TYR A 3 1.42 -0.14 9.07
N PRO A 4 2.73 0.15 8.90
CA PRO A 4 3.32 0.29 7.56
C PRO A 4 3.29 -1.01 6.75
N LEU A 5 3.52 -2.17 7.39
CA LEU A 5 3.51 -3.47 6.71
C LEU A 5 2.10 -3.86 6.24
N ALA A 6 1.10 -3.64 7.09
CA ALA A 6 -0.30 -3.83 6.72
C ALA A 6 -0.69 -2.90 5.56
N GLY A 7 -0.31 -1.62 5.64
CA GLY A 7 -0.50 -0.66 4.57
C GLY A 7 0.14 -1.10 3.25
N LEU A 8 1.37 -1.62 3.30
CA LEU A 8 2.10 -2.10 2.13
C LEU A 8 1.37 -3.27 1.46
N LEU A 9 0.96 -4.28 2.22
CA LEU A 9 0.26 -5.45 1.68
C LEU A 9 -1.12 -5.09 1.11
N ILE A 10 -1.89 -4.26 1.83
CA ILE A 10 -3.21 -3.80 1.38
C ILE A 10 -3.07 -2.94 0.12
N GLY A 11 -2.11 -2.02 0.12
CA GLY A 11 -1.82 -1.16 -1.03
C GLY A 11 -1.40 -1.95 -2.25
N ALA A 12 -0.53 -2.96 -2.09
CA ALA A 12 -0.11 -3.84 -3.17
C ALA A 12 -1.28 -4.61 -3.78
N ALA A 13 -2.14 -5.19 -2.93
CA ALA A 13 -3.31 -5.93 -3.36
C ALA A 13 -4.29 -5.03 -4.12
N LEU A 14 -4.59 -3.83 -3.60
CA LEU A 14 -5.48 -2.88 -4.25
C LEU A 14 -4.92 -2.37 -5.58
N GLY A 15 -3.60 -2.11 -5.65
CA GLY A 15 -2.91 -1.74 -6.89
C GLY A 15 -3.01 -2.84 -7.95
N ALA A 16 -2.67 -4.08 -7.59
CA ALA A 16 -2.78 -5.23 -8.49
C ALA A 16 -4.22 -5.46 -8.97
N LEU A 17 -5.20 -5.34 -8.08
CA LEU A 17 -6.62 -5.44 -8.42
C LEU A 17 -7.05 -4.33 -9.39
N GLY A 18 -6.54 -3.11 -9.19
CA GLY A 18 -6.76 -1.97 -10.09
C GLY A 18 -6.27 -2.25 -11.51
N ALA A 19 -5.05 -2.78 -11.65
CA ALA A 19 -4.50 -3.17 -12.96
C ALA A 19 -5.29 -4.32 -13.60
N ARG A 20 -5.68 -5.33 -12.82
CA ARG A 20 -6.49 -6.45 -13.31
C ARG A 20 -7.84 -6.00 -13.87
N ARG A 21 -8.50 -5.04 -13.22
CA ARG A 21 -9.77 -4.47 -13.70
C ARG A 21 -9.64 -3.69 -15.00
N ARG A 22 -8.42 -3.27 -15.35
CA ARG A 22 -8.09 -2.55 -16.58
C ARG A 22 -7.46 -3.47 -17.63
N GLU A 23 -7.52 -4.79 -17.44
CA GLU A 23 -6.93 -5.79 -18.33
C GLU A 23 -5.44 -5.56 -18.60
N GLY A 24 -4.73 -4.96 -17.64
CA GLY A 24 -3.30 -4.68 -17.73
C GLY A 24 -2.48 -5.95 -17.90
N THR A 25 -1.33 -5.82 -18.56
CA THR A 25 -0.36 -6.91 -18.71
C THR A 25 0.18 -7.36 -17.35
N ARG A 26 0.87 -8.51 -17.31
CA ARG A 26 1.55 -8.97 -16.07
C ARG A 26 2.53 -7.93 -15.53
N PHE A 27 3.16 -7.15 -16.40
CA PHE A 27 4.08 -6.09 -16.00
C PHE A 27 3.32 -4.91 -15.38
N ASP A 28 2.15 -4.56 -15.92
CA ASP A 28 1.27 -3.53 -15.34
C ASP A 28 0.77 -3.96 -13.95
N LEU A 29 0.41 -5.23 -13.77
CA LEU A 29 0.02 -5.75 -12.45
C LEU A 29 1.13 -5.53 -11.41
N LEU A 30 2.38 -5.82 -11.77
CA LEU A 30 3.54 -5.64 -10.88
C LEU A 30 3.80 -4.16 -10.59
N GLN A 31 3.74 -3.29 -11.59
CA GLN A 31 3.96 -1.85 -11.41
C GLN A 31 2.87 -1.22 -10.54
N TRP A 32 1.61 -1.55 -10.80
CA TRP A 32 0.50 -1.05 -10.00
C TRP A 32 0.53 -1.61 -8.57
N ALA A 33 0.90 -2.87 -8.40
CA ALA A 33 1.13 -3.44 -7.07
C ALA A 33 2.26 -2.70 -6.35
N ALA A 34 3.39 -2.44 -7.01
CA ALA A 34 4.52 -1.74 -6.40
C ALA A 34 4.15 -0.30 -5.98
N VAL A 35 3.51 0.47 -6.87
CA VAL A 35 3.04 1.83 -6.56
C VAL A 35 2.01 1.81 -5.45
N GLY A 36 1.05 0.89 -5.51
CA GLY A 36 0.06 0.70 -4.45
C GLY A 36 0.69 0.37 -3.10
N ALA A 37 1.70 -0.51 -3.08
CA ALA A 37 2.43 -0.91 -1.88
C ALA A 37 3.16 0.27 -1.23
N ILE A 38 3.83 1.10 -2.04
CA ILE A 38 4.52 2.30 -1.57
C ILE A 38 3.51 3.28 -0.95
N LEU A 39 2.41 3.57 -1.66
CA LEU A 39 1.38 4.48 -1.16
C LEU A 39 0.74 3.97 0.14
N GLY A 40 0.36 2.69 0.18
CA GLY A 40 -0.21 2.09 1.38
C GLY A 40 0.77 2.05 2.55
N GLY A 41 2.04 1.73 2.30
CA GLY A 41 3.11 1.77 3.31
C GLY A 41 3.34 3.17 3.88
N LEU A 42 3.32 4.20 3.03
CA LEU A 42 3.41 5.60 3.45
C LEU A 42 2.22 6.00 4.33
N ILE A 43 1.00 5.65 3.94
CA ILE A 43 -0.20 5.89 4.77
C ILE A 43 -0.03 5.20 6.13
N GLY A 44 0.39 3.93 6.15
CA GLY A 44 0.62 3.19 7.39
C GLY A 44 1.74 3.78 8.27
N LEU A 45 2.77 4.39 7.66
CA LEU A 45 3.81 5.13 8.37
C LEU A 45 3.27 6.39 9.03
N PHE A 46 2.50 7.20 8.30
CA PHE A 46 1.88 8.40 8.88
C PHE A 46 0.89 8.04 9.99
N LEU A 47 0.09 6.99 9.81
CA LEU A 47 -0.80 6.48 10.86
C LEU A 47 -0.02 6.03 12.11
N LEU A 48 1.08 5.29 11.94
CA LEU A 48 1.94 4.90 13.06
C LEU A 48 2.47 6.14 13.81
N ILE A 49 2.96 7.15 13.09
CA ILE A 49 3.47 8.39 13.69
C ILE A 49 2.36 9.09 14.46
N LEU A 50 1.17 9.25 13.87
CA LEU A 50 0.04 9.91 14.52
C LEU A 50 -0.37 9.18 15.80
N ILE A 51 -0.52 7.86 15.75
CA ILE A 51 -0.85 7.06 16.95
C ILE A 51 0.23 7.24 18.01
N GLN A 52 1.50 7.12 17.65
CA GLN A 52 2.61 7.24 18.60
C GLN A 52 2.69 8.63 19.23
N ARG A 53 2.37 9.69 18.48
CA ARG A 53 2.42 11.09 18.94
C ARG A 53 1.24 11.50 19.81
N ASN A 54 0.09 10.83 19.68
CA ASN A 54 -1.09 11.11 20.50
C ASN A 54 -1.17 10.20 21.74
N LEU A 55 -0.39 9.12 21.78
CA LEU A 55 -0.31 8.20 22.93
C LEU A 55 0.86 8.51 23.88
N ALA A 56 1.79 9.37 23.46
CA ALA A 56 2.95 9.84 24.23
C ALA A 56 2.69 11.23 24.80
#